data_AF-A0A3M1PSC4-F1
#
_entry.id   AF-A0A3M1PSC4-F1
#
_cell.length_a   1.000
_cell.length_b   1.000
_cell.length_c   1.000
_cell.angle_alpha   90.00
_cell.angle_beta   90.00
_cell.angle_gamma   90.00
#
_symmetry.space_group_name_H-M   'P 1'
#
loop_
_entity.id
_entity.type
_entity.pdbx_description
1 polymer ?
#
loop_
_entity_poly.entity_id
_entity_poly.type
_entity_poly.pdbx_seq_one_letter_code
_entity_poly.pdbx_strand_id
1 'polypeptide(L)'
;MDISRRKFLKLGAAAGGAAVCTTARPAAARGPKQPDPNWVGMLNDSTRCIGCKACQNACKRENNLPPESTLGDEQQFGAPLYDSPRGLSDTTYTVIKLA
;
A
#
# COMPACT_ATOMS: atom_id res chain seq x y z
N MET A 1 11.27 -36.43 -27.36
CA MET A 1 9.94 -35.80 -27.39
C MET A 1 10.07 -34.40 -26.86
N ASP A 2 9.90 -33.39 -27.71
CA ASP A 2 10.09 -32.00 -27.33
C ASP A 2 8.77 -31.42 -26.78
N ILE A 3 8.77 -31.00 -25.51
CA ILE A 3 7.63 -30.32 -24.89
C ILE A 3 7.78 -28.83 -25.14
N SER A 4 6.89 -28.24 -25.94
CA SER A 4 6.90 -26.79 -26.15
C SER A 4 6.41 -26.07 -24.89
N ARG A 5 6.94 -24.86 -24.63
CA ARG A 5 6.56 -24.01 -23.47
C ARG A 5 5.03 -23.85 -23.35
N ARG A 6 4.33 -23.73 -24.48
CA ARG A 6 2.87 -23.65 -24.55
C ARG A 6 2.18 -24.93 -24.07
N LYS A 7 2.71 -26.11 -24.43
CA LYS A 7 2.16 -27.40 -24.02
C LYS A 7 2.39 -27.66 -22.53
N PHE A 8 3.57 -27.28 -22.04
CA PHE A 8 3.90 -27.31 -20.61
C PHE A 8 2.92 -26.45 -19.78
N LEU A 9 2.70 -25.19 -20.18
CA LEU A 9 1.76 -24.29 -19.49
C LEU A 9 0.31 -24.80 -19.52
N LYS A 10 -0.14 -25.39 -20.64
CA LYS A 10 -1.49 -25.97 -20.73
C LYS A 10 -1.68 -27.17 -19.81
N LEU A 11 -0.68 -28.07 -19.73
CA LEU A 11 -0.71 -29.22 -18.84
C LEU A 11 -0.64 -28.79 -17.37
N GLY A 12 0.24 -27.83 -17.04
CA GLY A 12 0.36 -27.26 -15.70
C GLY A 12 -0.91 -26.55 -15.23
N ALA A 13 -1.54 -25.76 -16.12
CA ALA A 13 -2.80 -25.07 -15.81
C ALA A 13 -3.97 -26.04 -15.61
N ALA A 14 -4.05 -27.12 -16.40
CA ALA A 14 -5.10 -28.12 -16.26
C ALA A 14 -4.94 -28.94 -14.96
N ALA A 15 -3.71 -29.37 -14.64
CA ALA A 15 -3.41 -30.11 -13.42
C ALA A 15 -3.57 -29.24 -12.16
N GLY A 16 -3.09 -27.99 -12.19
CA GLY A 16 -3.21 -27.04 -11.09
C GLY A 16 -4.64 -26.54 -10.87
N GLY A 17 -5.38 -26.28 -11.96
CA GLY A 17 -6.75 -25.78 -11.90
C GLY A 17 -7.74 -26.79 -11.31
N ALA A 18 -7.59 -28.08 -11.63
CA ALA A 18 -8.45 -29.13 -11.09
C ALA A 18 -8.26 -29.34 -9.57
N ALA A 19 -7.03 -29.19 -9.07
CA ALA A 19 -6.72 -29.33 -7.64
C ALA A 19 -7.27 -28.17 -6.79
N VAL A 20 -7.38 -26.96 -7.35
CA VAL A 20 -7.86 -25.76 -6.61
C VAL A 20 -9.37 -25.79 -6.39
N CYS A 21 -10.15 -26.31 -7.33
CA CYS A 21 -11.62 -26.30 -7.25
C CYS A 21 -12.18 -27.30 -6.24
N THR A 22 -11.48 -28.41 -5.94
CA THR A 22 -11.99 -29.46 -5.03
C THR A 22 -11.76 -29.15 -3.54
N THR A 23 -10.91 -28.18 -3.22
CA THR A 23 -10.59 -27.78 -1.83
C THR A 23 -11.03 -26.35 -1.50
N ALA A 24 -11.68 -25.66 -2.43
CA ALA A 24 -12.17 -24.31 -2.20
C ALA A 24 -13.27 -24.33 -1.14
N ARG A 25 -12.97 -23.80 0.05
CA ARG A 25 -13.99 -23.54 1.07
C ARG A 25 -14.82 -22.32 0.64
N PRO A 26 -16.14 -22.31 0.89
CA PRO A 26 -16.94 -21.12 0.67
C PRO A 26 -16.36 -19.95 1.47
N ALA A 27 -16.20 -18.79 0.82
CA ALA A 27 -15.78 -17.57 1.49
C ALA A 27 -16.89 -17.15 2.46
N ALA A 28 -16.69 -17.39 3.75
CA ALA A 28 -17.58 -16.92 4.80
C ALA A 28 -17.07 -15.57 5.30
N ALA A 29 -17.98 -14.60 5.42
CA ALA A 29 -17.67 -13.36 6.13
C ALA A 29 -17.33 -13.71 7.58
N ARG A 30 -16.25 -13.12 8.10
CA ARG A 30 -15.96 -13.19 9.53
C ARG A 30 -17.10 -12.51 10.28
N GLY A 31 -17.58 -13.11 11.36
CA GLY A 31 -18.54 -12.47 12.25
C GLY A 31 -18.01 -11.13 12.80
N PRO A 32 -18.92 -10.23 13.24
CA PRO A 32 -18.52 -8.93 13.78
C PRO A 32 -17.56 -9.11 14.96
N LYS A 33 -16.45 -8.37 14.93
CA LYS A 33 -15.52 -8.34 16.06
C LYS A 33 -16.13 -7.48 17.17
N GLN A 34 -16.25 -8.02 18.37
CA GLN A 34 -16.74 -7.26 19.51
C GLN A 34 -15.76 -6.11 19.82
N PRO A 35 -16.26 -4.92 20.18
CA PRO A 35 -15.41 -3.80 20.57
C PRO A 35 -14.52 -4.18 21.76
N ASP A 36 -13.22 -3.94 21.63
CA ASP A 36 -12.28 -4.05 22.74
C ASP A 36 -12.13 -2.67 23.38
N PRO A 37 -12.28 -2.54 24.72
CA PRO A 37 -12.07 -1.26 25.39
C PRO A 37 -10.65 -0.68 25.22
N ASN A 38 -9.67 -1.50 24.79
CA ASN A 38 -8.30 -1.07 24.54
C ASN A 38 -8.04 -0.63 23.10
N TRP A 39 -9.04 -0.61 22.21
CA TRP A 39 -8.84 -0.11 20.86
C TRP A 39 -8.62 1.40 20.86
N VAL A 40 -7.63 1.82 20.07
CA VAL A 40 -7.35 3.21 19.79
C VAL A 40 -7.74 3.53 18.35
N GLY A 41 -8.28 4.74 18.16
CA GLY A 41 -8.58 5.30 16.85
C GLY A 41 -7.79 6.59 16.64
N MET A 42 -7.45 6.88 15.38
CA MET A 42 -6.86 8.16 15.00
C MET A 42 -7.84 8.88 14.07
N LEU A 43 -8.29 10.07 14.47
CA LEU A 43 -9.14 10.91 13.63
C LEU A 43 -8.27 11.86 12.79
N ASN A 44 -8.42 11.79 11.48
CA ASN A 44 -7.87 12.76 10.53
C ASN A 44 -9.03 13.52 9.87
N ASP A 45 -9.22 14.78 10.25
CA ASP A 45 -10.23 15.65 9.64
C ASP A 45 -9.60 16.46 8.50
N SER A 46 -9.82 16.00 7.27
CA SER A 46 -9.29 16.66 6.07
C SER A 46 -9.88 18.03 5.81
N THR A 47 -11.05 18.38 6.37
CA THR A 47 -11.65 19.71 6.21
C THR A 47 -10.90 20.79 6.98
N ARG A 48 -10.10 20.38 7.98
CA ARG A 48 -9.24 21.26 8.80
C ARG A 48 -7.76 21.11 8.45
N CYS A 49 -7.41 20.15 7.59
CA CYS A 49 -6.04 19.93 7.17
C CYS A 49 -5.58 21.04 6.21
N ILE A 50 -4.56 21.80 6.61
CA ILE A 50 -3.98 22.88 5.79
C ILE A 50 -2.79 22.43 4.93
N GLY A 51 -2.52 21.12 4.87
CA GLY A 51 -1.43 20.58 4.06
C GLY A 51 -0.01 20.89 4.55
N CYS A 52 0.19 21.34 5.80
CA CYS A 52 1.49 21.81 6.29
C CYS A 52 2.58 20.74 6.45
N LYS A 53 2.23 19.46 6.34
CA LYS A 53 3.13 18.29 6.47
C LYS A 53 3.87 18.15 7.82
N ALA A 54 3.44 18.85 8.87
CA ALA A 54 3.99 18.68 10.21
C ALA A 54 3.87 17.22 10.69
N CYS A 55 2.78 16.54 10.34
CA CYS A 55 2.58 15.12 10.63
C CYS A 55 3.65 14.20 10.01
N GLN A 56 4.13 14.50 8.79
CA GLN A 56 5.19 13.73 8.14
C GLN A 56 6.52 13.88 8.87
N ASN A 57 6.87 15.13 9.21
CA ASN A 57 8.10 15.44 9.97
C ASN A 57 8.06 14.82 11.37
N ALA A 58 6.92 14.89 12.06
CA ALA A 58 6.75 14.28 13.37
C ALA A 58 6.88 12.76 13.31
N CYS A 59 6.27 12.12 12.30
CA CYS A 59 6.38 10.67 12.10
C CYS A 59 7.84 10.23 11.89
N LYS A 60 8.60 10.93 11.03
CA LYS A 60 10.02 10.64 10.83
C LYS A 60 10.84 10.81 12.11
N ARG A 61 10.58 11.89 12.86
CA ARG A 61 11.27 12.15 14.14
C ARG A 61 11.02 11.03 15.16
N GLU A 62 9.76 10.67 15.37
CA GLU A 62 9.38 9.66 16.36
C GLU A 62 9.95 8.26 16.02
N ASN A 63 9.99 7.94 14.72
CA ASN A 63 10.48 6.66 14.23
C ASN A 63 11.96 6.66 13.86
N ASN A 64 12.69 7.76 14.11
CA ASN A 64 14.11 7.92 13.74
C ASN A 64 14.42 7.60 12.27
N LEU A 65 13.54 8.02 11.36
CA LEU A 65 13.66 7.74 9.92
C LEU A 65 14.44 8.84 9.19
N PRO A 66 15.22 8.49 8.14
CA PRO A 66 15.95 9.47 7.36
C PRO A 66 14.99 10.42 6.62
N PRO A 67 15.44 11.66 6.34
CA PRO A 67 14.69 12.58 5.49
C PRO A 67 14.57 12.00 4.07
N GLU A 68 13.41 12.19 3.47
CA GLU A 68 13.15 11.86 2.06
C GLU A 68 12.45 13.08 1.44
N SER A 69 12.79 13.40 0.20
CA SER A 69 12.20 14.52 -0.53
C SER A 69 12.29 14.27 -2.03
N THR A 70 11.25 14.66 -2.74
CA THR A 70 11.17 14.71 -4.21
C THR A 70 11.15 16.14 -4.75
N LEU A 71 11.58 17.11 -3.93
CA LEU A 71 11.73 18.50 -4.36
C LEU A 71 12.92 18.61 -5.32
N GLY A 72 12.71 19.22 -6.49
CA GLY A 72 13.73 19.34 -7.55
C GLY A 72 13.73 18.20 -8.57
N ASP A 73 12.79 17.25 -8.45
CA ASP A 73 12.63 16.16 -9.41
C ASP A 73 11.68 16.53 -10.55
N GLU A 74 11.66 17.80 -11.01
CA GLU A 74 10.68 18.25 -12.00
C GLU A 74 10.79 17.48 -13.31
N GLN A 75 11.99 17.02 -13.67
CA GLN A 75 12.21 16.21 -14.87
C GLN A 75 11.55 14.83 -14.77
N GLN A 76 11.48 14.25 -13.57
CA GLN A 76 10.84 12.96 -13.35
C GLN A 76 9.31 13.09 -13.31
N PHE A 77 8.79 14.22 -12.84
CA PHE A 77 7.37 14.40 -12.58
C PHE A 77 6.65 15.37 -13.52
N GLY A 78 7.37 16.01 -14.44
CA GLY A 78 6.83 16.93 -15.45
C GLY A 78 6.43 18.32 -14.93
N ALA A 79 6.52 18.58 -13.63
CA ALA A 79 6.24 19.88 -13.01
C ALA A 79 6.90 19.99 -11.62
N PRO A 80 7.12 21.21 -11.10
CA PRO A 80 7.40 21.43 -9.67
C PRO A 80 6.24 20.90 -8.83
N LEU A 81 6.55 20.03 -7.86
CA LEU A 81 5.54 19.43 -6.99
C LEU A 81 5.69 19.91 -5.56
N TYR A 82 4.60 20.42 -5.00
CA TYR A 82 4.50 20.64 -3.57
C TYR A 82 4.54 19.31 -2.82
N ASP A 83 3.87 18.27 -3.33
CA ASP A 83 3.84 16.94 -2.75
C ASP A 83 5.23 16.27 -2.77
N SER A 84 5.80 16.12 -1.58
CA SER A 84 7.16 15.62 -1.34
C SER A 84 7.23 15.09 0.09
N PRO A 85 7.64 13.81 0.30
CA PRO A 85 7.80 12.77 -0.74
C PRO A 85 6.49 12.47 -1.49
N ARG A 86 6.58 11.93 -2.71
CA ARG A 86 5.41 11.60 -3.54
C ARG A 86 4.61 10.39 -3.07
N GLY A 87 5.22 9.52 -2.28
CA GLY A 87 4.62 8.26 -1.89
C GLY A 87 5.14 7.76 -0.56
N LEU A 88 4.53 6.67 -0.11
CA LEU A 88 5.06 5.91 1.00
C LEU A 88 6.29 5.13 0.55
N SER A 89 7.21 4.92 1.47
CA SER A 89 8.42 4.12 1.28
C SER A 89 8.70 3.30 2.54
N ASP A 90 9.77 2.52 2.52
CA ASP A 90 10.31 1.86 3.71
C ASP A 90 10.81 2.84 4.79
N THR A 91 10.99 4.11 4.45
CA THR A 91 11.42 5.19 5.36
C THR A 91 10.43 6.36 5.46
N THR A 92 9.28 6.28 4.81
CA THR A 92 8.20 7.29 4.82
C THR A 92 6.84 6.62 5.07
N TYR A 93 6.38 6.65 6.32
CA TYR A 93 5.17 5.94 6.75
C TYR A 93 3.86 6.73 6.61
N THR A 94 3.95 8.03 6.40
CA THR A 94 2.79 8.89 6.20
C THR A 94 3.12 10.00 5.22
N VAL A 95 2.17 10.31 4.34
CA VAL A 95 2.26 11.40 3.35
C VAL A 95 0.96 12.17 3.32
N ILE A 96 1.07 13.48 3.14
CA ILE A 96 -0.04 14.34 2.72
C ILE A 96 -0.03 14.36 1.20
N LYS A 97 -1.17 14.02 0.60
CA LYS A 97 -1.43 14.17 -0.84
C LYS A 97 -2.37 15.33 -1.04
N LEU A 98 -1.91 16.34 -1.76
CA LEU A 98 -2.77 17.38 -2.29
C LEU A 98 -3.17 16.93 -3.71
N ALA A 99 -4.45 17.10 -4.05
CA ALA A 99 -5.09 16.50 -5.23
C ALA A 99 -4.29 16.64 -6.53
#